data_AF-A0A7S1YNZ4-F1
#
_entry.id   AF-A0A7S1YNZ4-F1
#
_cell.length_a   1.000
_cell.length_b   1.000
_cell.length_c   1.000
_cell.angle_alpha   90.00
_cell.angle_beta   90.00
_cell.angle_gamma   90.00
#
_symmetry.space_group_name_H-M   'P 1'
#
loop_
_entity.id
_entity.type
_entity.pdbx_description
1 polymer ?
#
loop_
_entity_poly.entity_id
_entity_poly.type
_entity_poly.pdbx_seq_one_letter_code
_entity_poly.pdbx_strand_id
1 'polypeptide(L)'
;MIESSDETAPTHNNENTAADTNDKRDEKILSFFQPTTTSLSEKRLAQTLGYPATWHVVRTVSTKNNVQAFCDRIYAGPPSSNPDTYYNHGAAMAAALRWIEGKSTPHDNEGGQMNPRVALFEKDEYVEVLYEPDEMWYGATIMKCVMYQDDIRYTVLYIADGATQTNVAEELIRKAEKPKPKKRKKSITPSKDAVASSKKKPKKEKSKASAQEEEDGDEHEKEQKKSEKEQKKSKTVNTITSYLSPSNDKLKIHRGRSAPKSSGSDGTSEITLDDDVKGELPMQKTHPIGEEGGHDSEDPPWRITNHKYLHRQIRYPQQLATGETIYQIGTVVGYIAKTDKDSEGNPGFISEITGSPAALFHVVFGAEYEPTTGGVSPSKVTLLQSQDLEEYELQDCLMDGRKRKKQQRKPKKEKPKKEKPKKEKP
;
A
#
# COMPACT_ATOMS: atom_id res chain seq x y z
N MET A 1 -18.96 51.62 -81.23
CA MET A 1 -17.81 52.34 -81.85
C MET A 1 -17.08 53.02 -80.72
N ILE A 2 -15.74 53.00 -80.73
CA ILE A 2 -14.86 53.54 -79.67
C ILE A 2 -14.87 52.72 -78.37
N GLU A 3 -13.66 52.45 -77.86
CA GLU A 3 -13.39 51.75 -76.61
C GLU A 3 -13.55 52.66 -75.37
N SER A 4 -13.61 52.04 -74.19
CA SER A 4 -12.80 52.53 -73.07
C SER A 4 -12.34 51.35 -72.23
N SER A 5 -11.04 51.19 -72.09
CA SER A 5 -10.44 50.40 -71.01
C SER A 5 -10.67 51.13 -69.69
N ASP A 6 -10.60 50.39 -68.58
CA ASP A 6 -10.14 50.94 -67.30
C ASP A 6 -9.38 49.85 -66.51
N GLU A 7 -8.49 50.26 -65.61
CA GLU A 7 -7.28 49.49 -65.26
C GLU A 7 -7.27 49.06 -63.78
N THR A 8 -7.71 47.82 -63.49
CA THR A 8 -7.83 47.32 -62.12
C THR A 8 -6.48 46.84 -61.56
N ALA A 9 -5.83 47.69 -60.75
CA ALA A 9 -4.56 47.38 -60.11
C ALA A 9 -4.63 46.21 -59.09
N PRO A 10 -3.56 45.40 -58.95
CA PRO A 10 -3.55 44.26 -58.02
C PRO A 10 -3.34 44.69 -56.56
N THR A 11 -4.35 44.46 -55.71
CA THR A 11 -4.27 44.70 -54.27
C THR A 11 -3.44 43.62 -53.58
N HIS A 12 -2.26 43.97 -53.08
CA HIS A 12 -1.43 43.09 -52.23
C HIS A 12 -2.05 42.94 -50.83
N ASN A 13 -2.95 41.96 -50.66
CA ASN A 13 -3.41 41.55 -49.33
C ASN A 13 -2.29 40.82 -48.57
N ASN A 14 -1.71 41.50 -47.59
CA ASN A 14 -0.64 40.97 -46.75
C ASN A 14 -1.22 40.27 -45.50
N GLU A 15 -1.79 39.08 -45.69
CA GLU A 15 -2.42 38.31 -44.59
C GLU A 15 -1.37 37.64 -43.68
N ASN A 16 -1.05 38.31 -42.58
CA ASN A 16 -0.24 37.77 -41.47
C ASN A 16 -0.98 36.63 -40.73
N THR A 17 -0.96 35.43 -41.32
CA THR A 17 -1.58 34.20 -40.79
C THR A 17 -0.71 33.55 -39.72
N ALA A 18 -0.59 34.23 -38.57
CA ALA A 18 0.24 33.81 -37.43
C ALA A 18 -0.57 33.44 -36.17
N ALA A 19 -1.83 32.99 -36.33
CA ALA A 19 -2.81 32.89 -35.24
C ALA A 19 -3.60 31.56 -35.19
N ASP A 20 -3.05 30.44 -35.67
CA ASP A 20 -3.75 29.14 -35.69
C ASP A 20 -2.86 27.95 -35.24
N THR A 21 -2.42 27.96 -33.97
CA THR A 21 -1.65 26.84 -33.37
C THR A 21 -2.00 26.49 -31.92
N ASN A 22 -2.86 27.27 -31.24
CA ASN A 22 -3.24 26.98 -29.85
C ASN A 22 -4.37 25.95 -29.72
N ASP A 23 -5.35 25.95 -30.63
CA ASP A 23 -6.60 25.18 -30.53
C ASP A 23 -6.37 23.66 -30.32
N LYS A 24 -5.34 23.13 -30.99
CA LYS A 24 -4.91 21.71 -30.88
C LYS A 24 -4.31 21.31 -29.53
N ARG A 25 -4.11 22.24 -28.59
CA ARG A 25 -3.69 21.91 -27.20
C ARG A 25 -4.88 21.54 -26.33
N ASP A 26 -6.01 22.22 -26.49
CA ASP A 26 -7.14 22.13 -25.55
C ASP A 26 -7.96 20.85 -25.79
N GLU A 27 -8.10 20.38 -27.03
CA GLU A 27 -8.65 19.04 -27.32
C GLU A 27 -7.88 17.93 -26.58
N LYS A 28 -6.54 18.04 -26.50
CA LYS A 28 -5.71 17.04 -25.83
C LYS A 28 -5.95 17.03 -24.32
N ILE A 29 -6.21 18.18 -23.71
CA ILE A 29 -6.60 18.29 -22.30
C ILE A 29 -8.01 17.72 -22.08
N LEU A 30 -8.97 18.06 -22.95
CA LEU A 30 -10.34 17.54 -22.89
C LEU A 30 -10.43 16.01 -23.01
N SER A 31 -9.53 15.39 -23.80
CA SER A 31 -9.45 13.92 -23.91
C SER A 31 -9.22 13.21 -22.56
N PHE A 32 -8.60 13.89 -21.59
CA PHE A 32 -8.28 13.34 -20.27
C PHE A 32 -9.51 13.17 -19.35
N PHE A 33 -10.59 13.92 -19.64
CA PHE A 33 -11.80 13.97 -18.81
C PHE A 33 -12.96 13.13 -19.37
N GLN A 34 -12.72 12.34 -20.42
CA GLN A 34 -13.74 11.47 -20.98
C GLN A 34 -13.96 10.20 -20.11
N PRO A 35 -15.18 9.65 -20.05
CA PRO A 35 -15.42 8.34 -19.45
C PRO A 35 -14.70 7.25 -20.25
N THR A 36 -14.17 6.25 -19.56
CA THR A 36 -13.53 5.09 -20.23
C THR A 36 -14.61 4.12 -20.71
N THR A 37 -14.68 3.90 -22.01
CA THR A 37 -15.70 3.07 -22.68
C THR A 37 -15.16 1.74 -23.22
N THR A 38 -13.84 1.52 -23.12
CA THR A 38 -13.14 0.34 -23.63
C THR A 38 -11.94 -0.02 -22.74
N SER A 39 -11.58 -1.31 -22.67
CA SER A 39 -10.40 -1.74 -21.90
C SER A 39 -9.09 -1.09 -22.36
N LEU A 40 -8.97 -0.70 -23.64
CA LEU A 40 -7.84 0.09 -24.11
C LEU A 40 -7.81 1.51 -23.52
N SER A 41 -8.98 2.17 -23.37
CA SER A 41 -9.08 3.45 -22.67
C SER A 41 -8.81 3.35 -21.17
N GLU A 42 -9.27 2.27 -20.52
CA GLU A 42 -9.08 2.02 -19.08
C GLU A 42 -7.59 1.80 -18.74
N LYS A 43 -6.88 1.03 -19.56
CA LYS A 43 -5.42 0.81 -19.41
C LYS A 43 -4.61 2.06 -19.73
N ARG A 44 -4.98 2.81 -20.78
CA ARG A 44 -4.34 4.11 -21.08
C ARG A 44 -4.52 5.11 -19.95
N LEU A 45 -5.70 5.19 -19.36
CA LEU A 45 -5.94 6.05 -18.20
C LEU A 45 -5.08 5.60 -17.01
N ALA A 46 -5.03 4.29 -16.71
CA ALA A 46 -4.21 3.75 -15.63
C ALA A 46 -2.72 4.10 -15.78
N GLN A 47 -2.16 3.85 -16.97
CA GLN A 47 -0.76 4.17 -17.29
C GLN A 47 -0.48 5.68 -17.20
N THR A 48 -1.41 6.53 -17.65
CA THR A 48 -1.24 8.00 -17.60
C THR A 48 -1.41 8.56 -16.18
N LEU A 49 -2.04 7.81 -15.27
CA LEU A 49 -2.09 8.10 -13.84
C LEU A 49 -0.90 7.51 -13.04
N GLY A 50 -0.02 6.74 -13.69
CA GLY A 50 1.18 6.16 -13.08
C GLY A 50 1.01 4.75 -12.49
N TYR A 51 -0.10 4.05 -12.77
CA TYR A 51 -0.32 2.67 -12.33
C TYR A 51 0.42 1.63 -13.21
N PRO A 52 0.71 0.41 -12.70
CA PRO A 52 1.38 -0.65 -13.45
C PRO A 52 0.69 -1.04 -14.76
N ALA A 53 1.44 -1.66 -15.69
CA ALA A 53 0.95 -1.94 -17.04
C ALA A 53 -0.17 -2.99 -17.10
N THR A 54 -0.26 -3.84 -16.07
CA THR A 54 -1.32 -4.83 -15.87
C THR A 54 -2.62 -4.25 -15.26
N TRP A 55 -2.56 -3.07 -14.65
CA TRP A 55 -3.70 -2.41 -13.99
C TRP A 55 -4.61 -1.70 -15.00
N HIS A 56 -5.84 -1.39 -14.59
CA HIS A 56 -6.78 -0.58 -15.38
C HIS A 56 -7.66 0.31 -14.49
N VAL A 57 -8.14 1.44 -15.05
CA VAL A 57 -9.00 2.39 -14.34
C VAL A 57 -10.29 2.61 -15.12
N VAL A 58 -11.43 2.27 -14.51
CA VAL A 58 -12.76 2.56 -15.06
C VAL A 58 -13.20 3.92 -14.52
N ARG A 59 -13.17 4.95 -15.38
CA ARG A 59 -13.66 6.31 -15.10
C ARG A 59 -15.09 6.46 -15.55
N THR A 60 -15.96 6.78 -14.60
CA THR A 60 -17.34 7.22 -14.85
C THR A 60 -17.46 8.73 -14.66
N VAL A 61 -18.25 9.39 -15.51
CA VAL A 61 -18.49 10.84 -15.46
C VAL A 61 -19.97 11.07 -15.28
N SER A 62 -20.34 11.86 -14.28
CA SER A 62 -21.72 12.23 -13.98
C SER A 62 -21.88 13.74 -14.02
N THR A 63 -22.84 14.23 -14.81
CA THR A 63 -23.09 15.67 -14.96
C THR A 63 -24.38 16.05 -14.22
N LYS A 64 -24.28 16.97 -13.26
CA LYS A 64 -25.43 17.47 -12.50
C LYS A 64 -25.29 18.97 -12.26
N ASN A 65 -26.31 19.75 -12.61
CA ASN A 65 -26.31 21.21 -12.48
C ASN A 65 -25.09 21.88 -13.14
N ASN A 66 -24.70 21.41 -14.34
CA ASN A 66 -23.49 21.78 -15.08
C ASN A 66 -22.14 21.50 -14.37
N VAL A 67 -22.14 20.87 -13.19
CA VAL A 67 -20.93 20.32 -12.57
C VAL A 67 -20.72 18.89 -13.06
N GLN A 68 -19.50 18.60 -13.53
CA GLN A 68 -19.06 17.23 -13.80
C GLN A 68 -18.38 16.65 -12.56
N ALA A 69 -18.80 15.47 -12.14
CA ALA A 69 -18.17 14.69 -11.08
C ALA A 69 -17.63 13.38 -11.66
N PHE A 70 -16.33 13.16 -11.45
CA PHE A 70 -15.58 11.99 -11.90
C PHE A 70 -15.54 10.96 -10.76
N CYS A 71 -15.79 9.69 -11.09
CA CYS A 71 -15.67 8.58 -10.16
C CYS A 71 -14.87 7.46 -10.85
N ASP A 72 -13.63 7.30 -10.37
CA ASP A 72 -12.67 6.32 -10.87
C ASP A 72 -12.70 5.08 -9.97
N ARG A 73 -12.71 3.91 -10.60
CA ARG A 73 -12.50 2.62 -9.95
C ARG A 73 -11.24 1.99 -10.52
N ILE A 74 -10.22 1.86 -9.69
CA ILE A 74 -8.91 1.31 -10.06
C ILE A 74 -8.89 -0.19 -9.72
N TYR A 75 -8.28 -0.99 -10.58
CA TYR A 75 -8.23 -2.45 -10.46
C TYR A 75 -6.81 -2.97 -10.68
N ALA A 76 -6.34 -3.86 -9.80
CA ALA A 76 -4.97 -4.40 -9.79
C ALA A 76 -4.67 -5.49 -10.84
N GLY A 77 -5.57 -5.70 -11.81
CA GLY A 77 -5.45 -6.75 -12.82
C GLY A 77 -6.61 -6.72 -13.82
N PRO A 78 -6.79 -7.75 -14.66
CA PRO A 78 -7.93 -7.85 -15.59
C PRO A 78 -9.26 -7.92 -14.83
N PRO A 79 -10.32 -7.18 -15.21
CA PRO A 79 -11.55 -7.15 -14.41
C PRO A 79 -12.27 -8.51 -14.37
N SER A 80 -12.03 -9.36 -15.38
CA SER A 80 -12.53 -10.73 -15.45
C SER A 80 -11.90 -11.69 -14.44
N SER A 81 -10.77 -11.35 -13.80
CA SER A 81 -10.18 -12.16 -12.72
C SER A 81 -10.69 -11.78 -11.33
N ASN A 82 -11.68 -10.87 -11.24
CA ASN A 82 -12.22 -10.34 -9.98
C ASN A 82 -11.14 -9.74 -9.05
N PRO A 83 -10.26 -8.83 -9.54
CA PRO A 83 -9.06 -8.37 -8.84
C PRO A 83 -9.35 -7.32 -7.77
N ASP A 84 -8.35 -7.09 -6.91
CA ASP A 84 -8.34 -6.03 -5.90
C ASP A 84 -8.75 -4.68 -6.51
N THR A 85 -9.78 -4.10 -5.89
CA THR A 85 -10.50 -2.94 -6.38
C THR A 85 -10.31 -1.77 -5.41
N TYR A 86 -10.05 -0.59 -5.95
CA TYR A 86 -9.75 0.62 -5.17
C TYR A 86 -10.66 1.77 -5.62
N TYR A 87 -11.28 2.43 -4.64
CA TYR A 87 -12.08 3.66 -4.83
C TYR A 87 -11.33 4.93 -4.38
N ASN A 88 -10.06 4.79 -4.00
CA ASN A 88 -9.21 5.86 -3.51
C ASN A 88 -7.85 5.79 -4.20
N HIS A 89 -7.49 6.85 -4.94
CA HIS A 89 -6.23 6.91 -5.70
C HIS A 89 -4.98 6.77 -4.83
N GLY A 90 -4.99 7.27 -3.59
CA GLY A 90 -3.85 7.17 -2.67
C GLY A 90 -3.63 5.74 -2.16
N ALA A 91 -4.70 5.02 -1.82
CA ALA A 91 -4.62 3.61 -1.48
C ALA A 91 -4.15 2.76 -2.68
N ALA A 92 -4.72 3.04 -3.86
CA ALA A 92 -4.29 2.40 -5.12
C ALA A 92 -2.81 2.67 -5.42
N MET A 93 -2.32 3.90 -5.19
CA MET A 93 -0.92 4.27 -5.42
C MET A 93 0.03 3.60 -4.40
N ALA A 94 -0.37 3.48 -3.14
CA ALA A 94 0.40 2.79 -2.11
C ALA A 94 0.49 1.26 -2.35
N ALA A 95 -0.48 0.66 -3.04
CA ALA A 95 -0.37 -0.71 -3.54
C ALA A 95 0.48 -0.79 -4.83
N ALA A 96 0.26 0.12 -5.79
CA ALA A 96 1.06 0.20 -7.02
C ALA A 96 2.57 0.40 -6.77
N LEU A 97 2.95 1.16 -5.74
CA LEU A 97 4.37 1.34 -5.34
C LEU A 97 5.01 0.07 -4.74
N ARG A 98 4.22 -0.93 -4.34
CA ARG A 98 4.69 -2.27 -3.92
C ARG A 98 4.58 -3.31 -5.04
N TRP A 99 4.01 -2.95 -6.19
CA TRP A 99 3.73 -3.88 -7.27
C TRP A 99 5.01 -4.28 -8.02
N ILE A 100 5.35 -5.56 -7.98
CA ILE A 100 6.45 -6.13 -8.76
C ILE A 100 5.82 -6.93 -9.90
N GLU A 101 5.92 -6.40 -11.13
CA GLU A 101 5.30 -7.00 -12.31
C GLU A 101 5.76 -8.45 -12.51
N GLY A 102 4.80 -9.39 -12.61
CA GLY A 102 5.06 -10.83 -12.70
C GLY A 102 5.38 -11.54 -11.37
N LYS A 103 5.40 -10.84 -10.23
CA LYS A 103 5.47 -11.45 -8.88
C LYS A 103 4.25 -11.12 -8.01
N SER A 104 3.81 -9.86 -8.00
CA SER A 104 2.58 -9.44 -7.33
C SER A 104 1.38 -10.08 -8.03
N THR A 105 0.39 -10.52 -7.26
CA THR A 105 -0.89 -11.02 -7.79
C THR A 105 -1.97 -9.95 -7.62
N PRO A 106 -3.04 -9.94 -8.43
CA PRO A 106 -4.16 -9.02 -8.26
C PRO A 106 -5.02 -9.27 -6.99
N HIS A 107 -4.49 -10.01 -6.01
CA HIS A 107 -5.20 -10.58 -4.86
C HIS A 107 -4.29 -10.66 -3.61
N ASP A 108 -3.24 -9.84 -3.54
CA ASP A 108 -2.23 -9.90 -2.47
C ASP A 108 -2.73 -9.44 -1.10
N ASN A 109 -4.01 -9.04 -0.97
CA ASN A 109 -4.66 -8.59 0.25
C ASN A 109 -3.99 -7.37 0.93
N GLU A 110 -3.02 -6.73 0.26
CA GLU A 110 -2.11 -5.75 0.89
C GLU A 110 -2.58 -4.29 0.74
N GLY A 111 -3.76 -4.03 0.15
CA GLY A 111 -4.31 -2.68 0.09
C GLY A 111 -5.74 -2.49 -0.44
N GLY A 112 -6.34 -3.47 -1.12
CA GLY A 112 -7.65 -3.29 -1.76
C GLY A 112 -8.82 -3.09 -0.80
N GLN A 113 -9.81 -2.30 -1.22
CA GLN A 113 -11.17 -2.49 -0.73
C GLN A 113 -11.78 -3.67 -1.51
N MET A 114 -11.35 -4.89 -1.16
CA MET A 114 -11.95 -6.11 -1.70
C MET A 114 -13.48 -6.05 -1.54
N ASN A 115 -14.20 -6.18 -2.66
CA ASN A 115 -15.49 -6.84 -2.60
C ASN A 115 -15.21 -8.26 -2.07
N PRO A 116 -15.93 -8.76 -1.05
CA PRO A 116 -15.65 -10.09 -0.51
C PRO A 116 -15.71 -11.12 -1.65
N ARG A 117 -14.67 -11.96 -1.78
CA ARG A 117 -14.61 -12.97 -2.85
C ARG A 117 -15.90 -13.80 -2.86
N VAL A 118 -16.61 -13.76 -3.98
CA VAL A 118 -17.84 -14.54 -4.19
C VAL A 118 -17.43 -15.88 -4.79
N ALA A 119 -17.85 -16.98 -4.16
CA ALA A 119 -17.60 -18.33 -4.66
C ALA A 119 -18.20 -18.50 -6.08
N LEU A 120 -17.41 -19.01 -7.03
CA LEU A 120 -17.91 -19.28 -8.38
C LEU A 120 -18.95 -20.40 -8.42
N PHE A 121 -19.00 -21.26 -7.41
CA PHE A 121 -19.88 -22.42 -7.32
C PHE A 121 -20.71 -22.42 -6.05
N GLU A 122 -22.01 -22.67 -6.18
CA GLU A 122 -22.93 -22.78 -5.03
C GLU A 122 -22.93 -24.20 -4.44
N LYS A 123 -23.38 -24.33 -3.19
CA LYS A 123 -23.62 -25.65 -2.58
C LYS A 123 -24.70 -26.39 -3.38
N ASP A 124 -24.52 -27.70 -3.56
CA ASP A 124 -25.38 -28.58 -4.35
C ASP A 124 -25.40 -28.26 -5.87
N GLU A 125 -24.46 -27.42 -6.34
CA GLU A 125 -24.14 -27.28 -7.77
C GLU A 125 -23.41 -28.53 -8.29
N TYR A 126 -23.67 -28.90 -9.55
CA TYR A 126 -23.01 -29.99 -10.26
C TYR A 126 -21.87 -29.40 -11.08
N VAL A 127 -20.69 -29.99 -10.94
CA VAL A 127 -19.44 -29.51 -11.53
C VAL A 127 -18.66 -30.68 -12.11
N GLU A 128 -17.67 -30.38 -12.93
CA GLU A 128 -16.58 -31.32 -13.23
C GLU A 128 -15.33 -30.86 -12.48
N VAL A 129 -14.61 -31.81 -11.88
CA VAL A 129 -13.39 -31.58 -11.10
C VAL A 129 -12.25 -32.34 -11.74
N LEU A 130 -11.11 -31.68 -11.91
CA LEU A 130 -9.87 -32.28 -12.41
C LEU A 130 -9.22 -33.14 -11.31
N TYR A 131 -8.93 -34.40 -11.62
CA TYR A 131 -8.20 -35.30 -10.74
C TYR A 131 -6.74 -35.35 -11.18
N GLU A 132 -5.85 -34.75 -10.38
CA GLU A 132 -4.42 -34.56 -10.73
C GLU A 132 -3.67 -35.85 -11.10
N PRO A 133 -3.91 -37.03 -10.49
CA PRO A 133 -3.17 -38.26 -10.80
C PRO A 133 -3.38 -38.84 -12.21
N ASP A 134 -4.43 -38.46 -12.94
CA ASP A 134 -4.73 -38.94 -14.30
C ASP A 134 -5.12 -37.83 -15.30
N GLU A 135 -5.11 -36.57 -14.86
CA GLU A 135 -5.52 -35.38 -15.59
C GLU A 135 -6.96 -35.44 -16.16
N MET A 136 -7.82 -36.31 -15.63
CA MET A 136 -9.19 -36.47 -16.12
C MET A 136 -10.21 -35.65 -15.31
N TRP A 137 -11.30 -35.26 -15.99
CA TRP A 137 -12.38 -34.48 -15.41
C TRP A 137 -13.55 -35.37 -14.98
N TYR A 138 -13.84 -35.41 -13.68
CA TYR A 138 -14.87 -36.25 -13.08
C TYR A 138 -16.06 -35.43 -12.60
N GLY A 139 -17.28 -35.93 -12.86
CA GLY A 139 -18.51 -35.30 -12.39
C GLY A 139 -18.67 -35.38 -10.87
N ALA A 140 -18.86 -34.24 -10.22
CA ALA A 140 -18.99 -34.11 -8.78
C ALA A 140 -20.09 -33.11 -8.38
N THR A 141 -20.45 -33.09 -7.10
CA THR A 141 -21.38 -32.11 -6.50
C THR A 141 -20.69 -31.34 -5.37
N ILE A 142 -20.89 -30.02 -5.30
CA ILE A 142 -20.31 -29.17 -4.24
C ILE A 142 -21.03 -29.43 -2.91
N MET A 143 -20.33 -30.03 -1.94
CA MET A 143 -20.87 -30.31 -0.60
C MET A 143 -20.71 -29.13 0.37
N LYS A 144 -19.59 -28.39 0.25
CA LYS A 144 -19.24 -27.27 1.13
C LYS A 144 -18.29 -26.32 0.41
N CYS A 145 -18.48 -25.02 0.63
CA CYS A 145 -17.51 -23.98 0.31
C CYS A 145 -16.82 -23.52 1.61
N VAL A 146 -15.50 -23.29 1.56
CA VAL A 146 -14.68 -22.74 2.64
C VAL A 146 -13.91 -21.55 2.08
N MET A 147 -14.23 -20.36 2.57
CA MET A 147 -13.47 -19.15 2.28
C MET A 147 -12.30 -19.08 3.25
N TYR A 148 -11.08 -19.13 2.71
CA TYR A 148 -9.86 -18.71 3.40
C TYR A 148 -9.62 -17.22 3.13
N GLN A 149 -8.54 -16.66 3.68
CA GLN A 149 -8.22 -15.23 3.53
C GLN A 149 -7.88 -14.87 2.06
N ASP A 150 -7.17 -15.76 1.38
CA ASP A 150 -6.59 -15.49 0.05
C ASP A 150 -7.22 -16.36 -1.07
N ASP A 151 -8.03 -17.37 -0.70
CA ASP A 151 -8.54 -18.39 -1.63
C ASP A 151 -9.90 -18.99 -1.23
N ILE A 152 -10.63 -19.56 -2.20
CA ILE A 152 -11.88 -20.29 -1.97
C ILE A 152 -11.66 -21.77 -2.29
N ARG A 153 -11.94 -22.62 -1.29
CA ARG A 153 -11.68 -24.06 -1.33
C ARG A 153 -12.97 -24.84 -1.14
N TYR A 154 -13.12 -25.89 -1.94
CA TYR A 154 -14.35 -26.66 -2.00
C TYR A 154 -14.18 -28.06 -1.40
N THR A 155 -15.27 -28.58 -0.84
CA THR A 155 -15.45 -30.01 -0.60
C THR A 155 -16.42 -30.54 -1.64
N VAL A 156 -16.01 -31.56 -2.37
CA VAL A 156 -16.76 -32.15 -3.49
C VAL A 156 -17.08 -33.61 -3.21
N LEU A 157 -18.22 -34.08 -3.72
CA LEU A 157 -18.64 -35.47 -3.72
C LEU A 157 -18.65 -36.00 -5.15
N TYR A 158 -17.76 -36.94 -5.47
CA TYR A 158 -17.69 -37.58 -6.78
C TYR A 158 -18.88 -38.52 -7.01
N ILE A 159 -19.42 -38.49 -8.23
CA ILE A 159 -20.68 -39.17 -8.57
C ILE A 159 -20.45 -40.61 -9.08
N ALA A 160 -19.21 -40.96 -9.45
CA ALA A 160 -18.85 -42.28 -9.97
C ALA A 160 -18.75 -43.36 -8.86
N ASP A 161 -18.21 -42.97 -7.70
CA ASP A 161 -17.84 -43.86 -6.59
C ASP A 161 -18.43 -43.42 -5.23
N GLY A 162 -18.85 -42.17 -5.09
CA GLY A 162 -19.29 -41.57 -3.82
C GLY A 162 -18.16 -41.06 -2.94
N ALA A 163 -16.93 -40.93 -3.45
CA ALA A 163 -15.80 -40.42 -2.68
C ALA A 163 -15.91 -38.91 -2.43
N THR A 164 -15.49 -38.46 -1.25
CA THR A 164 -15.42 -37.03 -0.92
C THR A 164 -13.98 -36.54 -0.92
N GLN A 165 -13.71 -35.46 -1.67
CA GLN A 165 -12.42 -34.76 -1.63
C GLN A 165 -12.61 -33.37 -1.00
N THR A 166 -11.75 -33.04 -0.05
CA THR A 166 -11.71 -31.75 0.64
C THR A 166 -10.60 -30.86 0.09
N ASN A 167 -10.72 -29.55 0.30
CA ASN A 167 -9.70 -28.55 -0.02
C ASN A 167 -9.34 -28.41 -1.52
N VAL A 168 -10.28 -28.76 -2.40
CA VAL A 168 -10.14 -28.61 -3.87
C VAL A 168 -10.08 -27.12 -4.22
N ALA A 169 -9.07 -26.71 -5.00
CA ALA A 169 -8.90 -25.34 -5.48
C ALA A 169 -9.98 -24.97 -6.51
N GLU A 170 -10.36 -23.69 -6.60
CA GLU A 170 -11.36 -23.23 -7.56
C GLU A 170 -10.95 -23.47 -9.03
N GLU A 171 -9.64 -23.42 -9.32
CA GLU A 171 -9.06 -23.68 -10.66
C GLU A 171 -9.20 -25.14 -11.13
N LEU A 172 -9.34 -26.09 -10.21
CA LEU A 172 -9.55 -27.51 -10.51
C LEU A 172 -11.02 -27.83 -10.80
N ILE A 173 -11.91 -26.83 -10.81
CA ILE A 173 -13.37 -27.02 -10.93
C ILE A 173 -13.89 -26.23 -12.13
N ARG A 174 -14.77 -26.85 -12.93
CA ARG A 174 -15.48 -26.17 -14.03
C ARG A 174 -16.98 -26.42 -13.97
N LYS A 175 -17.76 -25.43 -14.43
CA LYS A 175 -19.22 -25.60 -14.58
C LYS A 175 -19.50 -26.62 -15.68
N ALA A 176 -20.37 -27.58 -15.38
CA ALA A 176 -20.74 -28.65 -16.30
C ALA A 176 -22.26 -28.71 -16.45
N GLU A 177 -22.76 -29.00 -17.67
CA GLU A 177 -24.20 -29.20 -17.87
C GLU A 177 -24.66 -30.43 -17.11
N LYS A 178 -25.60 -30.26 -16.14
CA LYS A 178 -26.24 -31.38 -15.43
C LYS A 178 -26.74 -32.41 -16.46
N PRO A 179 -26.21 -33.66 -16.47
CA PRO A 179 -26.44 -34.59 -17.57
C PRO A 179 -27.92 -34.92 -17.69
N LYS A 180 -28.54 -34.42 -18.76
CA LYS A 180 -29.98 -34.50 -19.02
C LYS A 180 -30.46 -35.94 -18.78
N PRO A 181 -31.37 -36.20 -17.82
CA PRO A 181 -31.65 -37.54 -17.34
C PRO A 181 -32.15 -38.40 -18.52
N LYS A 182 -31.31 -39.34 -18.95
CA LYS A 182 -31.59 -40.24 -20.07
C LYS A 182 -32.85 -41.02 -19.73
N LYS A 183 -34.00 -40.58 -20.27
CA LYS A 183 -35.32 -41.20 -20.06
C LYS A 183 -35.18 -42.70 -20.36
N ARG A 184 -35.12 -43.53 -19.31
CA ARG A 184 -35.00 -44.99 -19.44
C ARG A 184 -36.18 -45.43 -20.32
N LYS A 185 -35.91 -45.89 -21.54
CA LYS A 185 -36.95 -46.46 -22.41
C LYS A 185 -37.63 -47.54 -21.58
N LYS A 186 -38.92 -47.34 -21.31
CA LYS A 186 -39.70 -48.23 -20.44
C LYS A 186 -39.75 -49.58 -21.14
N SER A 187 -38.97 -50.54 -20.66
CA SER A 187 -38.85 -51.87 -21.26
C SER A 187 -40.22 -52.53 -21.25
N ILE A 188 -40.72 -52.88 -22.44
CA ILE A 188 -42.06 -53.46 -22.61
C ILE A 188 -42.04 -54.87 -22.00
N THR A 189 -42.57 -55.00 -20.79
CA THR A 189 -42.98 -56.28 -20.23
C THR A 189 -44.35 -56.62 -20.80
N PRO A 190 -44.49 -57.67 -21.64
CA PRO A 190 -45.80 -58.13 -22.08
C PRO A 190 -46.57 -58.72 -20.89
N SER A 191 -47.89 -58.56 -20.88
CA SER A 191 -48.77 -59.09 -19.85
C SER A 191 -49.42 -60.40 -20.29
N LYS A 192 -49.59 -61.35 -19.36
CA LYS A 192 -50.92 -61.83 -18.92
C LYS A 192 -50.85 -62.87 -17.80
N ASP A 193 -52.01 -63.06 -17.19
CA ASP A 193 -52.32 -63.81 -15.98
C ASP A 193 -52.28 -65.34 -16.17
N ALA A 194 -51.98 -66.10 -15.09
CA ALA A 194 -52.89 -67.16 -14.56
C ALA A 194 -52.29 -68.06 -13.44
N VAL A 195 -52.91 -68.02 -12.26
CA VAL A 195 -53.41 -69.20 -11.48
C VAL A 195 -52.43 -70.15 -10.72
N ALA A 196 -52.89 -70.56 -9.53
CA ALA A 196 -52.56 -71.78 -8.73
C ALA A 196 -51.21 -71.92 -7.96
N SER A 197 -51.27 -71.53 -6.68
CA SER A 197 -50.84 -72.28 -5.47
C SER A 197 -50.06 -73.61 -5.58
N SER A 198 -49.06 -73.80 -4.69
CA SER A 198 -49.11 -74.85 -3.64
C SER A 198 -47.94 -74.78 -2.62
N LYS A 199 -48.08 -75.50 -1.49
CA LYS A 199 -47.09 -75.59 -0.39
C LYS A 199 -45.97 -76.60 -0.70
N LYS A 200 -44.71 -76.31 -0.30
CA LYS A 200 -43.82 -77.27 0.43
C LYS A 200 -42.47 -76.68 0.91
N LYS A 201 -42.18 -76.90 2.20
CA LYS A 201 -40.85 -77.11 2.81
C LYS A 201 -40.71 -78.64 3.07
N PRO A 202 -39.59 -79.21 3.59
CA PRO A 202 -38.20 -78.73 3.71
C PRO A 202 -37.12 -79.75 3.23
N LYS A 203 -35.86 -79.30 3.11
CA LYS A 203 -34.60 -80.01 3.50
C LYS A 203 -33.40 -79.07 3.20
N LYS A 204 -32.16 -79.27 3.67
CA LYS A 204 -31.59 -79.53 5.02
C LYS A 204 -30.12 -79.94 4.80
N GLU A 205 -29.19 -78.97 4.77
CA GLU A 205 -27.74 -79.21 4.75
C GLU A 205 -27.00 -77.93 5.21
N LYS A 206 -25.76 -78.04 5.70
CA LYS A 206 -25.37 -78.37 7.09
C LYS A 206 -23.82 -78.36 7.21
N SER A 207 -23.24 -77.19 7.44
CA SER A 207 -21.87 -76.95 7.92
C SER A 207 -21.92 -75.63 8.72
N LYS A 208 -21.35 -75.46 9.94
CA LYS A 208 -19.95 -75.54 10.41
C LYS A 208 -19.01 -74.57 9.65
N ALA A 209 -18.32 -73.61 10.27
CA ALA A 209 -18.29 -73.07 11.65
C ALA A 209 -17.66 -71.62 11.60
N SER A 210 -17.18 -70.88 12.61
CA SER A 210 -16.97 -71.03 14.09
C SER A 210 -16.55 -69.64 14.67
N ALA A 211 -16.69 -69.44 16.00
CA ALA A 211 -16.32 -68.23 16.78
C ALA A 211 -17.19 -66.97 16.50
N GLN A 212 -17.61 -66.10 17.44
CA GLN A 212 -17.05 -65.57 18.71
C GLN A 212 -15.81 -64.66 18.50
N GLU A 213 -15.60 -63.55 19.23
CA GLU A 213 -16.36 -62.87 20.31
C GLU A 213 -16.95 -61.50 19.81
N GLU A 214 -17.91 -60.79 20.42
CA GLU A 214 -18.70 -60.88 21.69
C GLU A 214 -18.33 -59.96 22.90
N GLU A 215 -18.06 -58.64 22.74
CA GLU A 215 -18.32 -57.54 23.73
C GLU A 215 -18.58 -56.21 22.94
N ASP A 216 -19.62 -55.40 23.19
CA ASP A 216 -19.94 -54.50 24.32
C ASP A 216 -18.84 -53.44 24.62
N GLY A 217 -19.13 -52.13 24.73
CA GLY A 217 -20.40 -51.42 24.51
C GLY A 217 -20.32 -49.92 24.89
N ASP A 218 -21.46 -49.40 25.34
CA ASP A 218 -21.73 -48.12 26.04
C ASP A 218 -22.28 -46.92 25.22
N GLU A 219 -23.43 -46.41 25.69
CA GLU A 219 -24.12 -45.20 25.21
C GLU A 219 -24.00 -44.11 26.29
N HIS A 220 -23.63 -42.87 25.96
CA HIS A 220 -23.93 -41.77 26.88
C HIS A 220 -24.27 -40.43 26.21
N GLU A 221 -25.57 -40.17 26.12
CA GLU A 221 -26.14 -38.84 25.95
C GLU A 221 -26.22 -38.14 27.34
N LYS A 222 -25.77 -36.87 27.46
CA LYS A 222 -26.57 -35.73 28.02
C LYS A 222 -25.83 -34.40 28.28
N GLU A 223 -26.40 -33.35 27.69
CA GLU A 223 -26.81 -32.07 28.32
C GLU A 223 -25.86 -31.09 29.05
N GLN A 224 -25.88 -29.85 28.53
CA GLN A 224 -26.12 -28.55 29.24
C GLN A 224 -24.98 -27.69 29.87
N LYS A 225 -24.77 -26.53 29.23
CA LYS A 225 -24.89 -25.12 29.76
C LYS A 225 -23.76 -24.43 30.58
N LYS A 226 -23.37 -23.25 30.01
CA LYS A 226 -23.36 -21.86 30.58
C LYS A 226 -22.06 -21.19 31.09
N SER A 227 -22.15 -19.85 31.08
CA SER A 227 -21.20 -18.80 31.55
C SER A 227 -19.92 -18.65 30.72
N GLU A 228 -19.46 -17.48 30.26
CA GLU A 228 -19.84 -16.06 30.46
C GLU A 228 -19.70 -15.50 31.89
N LYS A 229 -18.56 -14.84 32.19
CA LYS A 229 -18.57 -13.43 32.61
C LYS A 229 -17.23 -12.68 32.56
N GLU A 230 -17.37 -11.36 32.59
CA GLU A 230 -16.40 -10.26 32.69
C GLU A 230 -15.15 -10.49 33.57
N GLN A 231 -14.04 -9.84 33.17
CA GLN A 231 -13.36 -8.91 34.08
C GLN A 231 -13.02 -7.57 33.38
N LYS A 232 -13.06 -6.48 34.15
CA LYS A 232 -12.92 -5.09 33.68
C LYS A 232 -12.01 -4.30 34.62
N LYS A 233 -11.29 -3.33 34.05
CA LYS A 233 -10.69 -2.14 34.71
C LYS A 233 -9.65 -2.39 35.83
N SER A 234 -8.42 -1.94 35.60
CA SER A 234 -7.76 -0.83 36.32
C SER A 234 -6.27 -0.75 35.88
N LYS A 235 -5.49 0.31 36.13
CA LYS A 235 -5.64 1.45 37.05
C LYS A 235 -4.94 2.70 36.47
N THR A 236 -5.51 3.88 36.65
CA THR A 236 -4.83 5.15 36.40
C THR A 236 -3.98 5.53 37.61
N VAL A 237 -2.71 5.89 37.42
CA VAL A 237 -1.88 6.58 38.42
C VAL A 237 -1.04 7.65 37.73
N ASN A 238 -1.20 8.91 38.13
CA ASN A 238 -0.25 10.00 37.86
C ASN A 238 0.68 10.15 39.08
N THR A 239 1.97 10.43 38.88
CA THR A 239 2.84 11.12 39.85
C THR A 239 3.86 11.99 39.10
N ILE A 240 4.29 13.09 39.73
CA ILE A 240 5.12 14.16 39.15
C ILE A 240 6.41 14.34 39.95
N THR A 241 7.57 14.34 39.28
CA THR A 241 8.83 15.05 39.65
C THR A 241 9.75 14.96 38.41
N SER A 242 10.15 16.01 37.68
CA SER A 242 10.96 17.19 38.03
C SER A 242 12.36 16.88 38.56
N TYR A 243 13.42 17.26 37.84
CA TYR A 243 14.47 18.18 38.33
C TYR A 243 15.56 18.52 37.28
N LEU A 244 16.13 19.72 37.46
CA LEU A 244 17.47 20.20 37.10
C LEU A 244 17.97 20.20 35.63
N SER A 245 18.52 21.36 35.26
CA SER A 245 19.42 21.57 34.12
C SER A 245 20.68 22.31 34.60
N PRO A 246 21.84 21.96 34.07
CA PRO A 246 22.95 22.89 33.78
C PRO A 246 23.24 22.90 32.26
N SER A 247 24.02 23.80 31.67
CA SER A 247 24.40 25.19 31.96
C SER A 247 25.00 25.71 30.64
N ASN A 248 24.74 26.95 30.23
CA ASN A 248 25.30 27.45 28.98
C ASN A 248 26.78 27.83 29.14
N ASP A 249 27.66 27.28 28.30
CA ASP A 249 29.02 27.81 28.13
C ASP A 249 29.31 28.16 26.66
N LYS A 250 30.29 29.04 26.44
CA LYS A 250 30.43 29.78 25.17
C LYS A 250 31.58 29.24 24.32
N LEU A 251 31.26 28.68 23.16
CA LEU A 251 32.24 28.47 22.08
C LEU A 251 31.99 29.40 20.90
N LYS A 252 33.07 29.78 20.21
CA LYS A 252 33.07 30.81 19.16
C LYS A 252 32.89 30.17 17.79
N ILE A 253 32.03 30.76 16.97
CA ILE A 253 31.82 30.37 15.57
C ILE A 253 33.13 30.62 14.79
N HIS A 254 33.72 29.56 14.24
CA HIS A 254 34.69 29.65 13.16
C HIS A 254 34.03 29.22 11.84
N ARG A 255 34.20 30.03 10.80
CA ARG A 255 33.63 29.78 9.46
C ARG A 255 34.58 28.94 8.61
N GLY A 256 34.03 27.91 7.96
CA GLY A 256 34.49 27.45 6.64
C GLY A 256 35.52 26.32 6.59
N ARG A 257 35.09 25.19 6.03
CA ARG A 257 35.81 24.33 5.06
C ARG A 257 34.76 23.91 4.02
N SER A 258 34.93 23.94 2.70
CA SER A 258 36.09 23.67 1.83
C SER A 258 36.39 22.18 1.71
N ALA A 259 35.98 21.59 0.57
CA ALA A 259 36.12 20.18 0.27
C ALA A 259 37.60 19.72 0.22
N PRO A 260 37.91 18.47 0.62
CA PRO A 260 39.24 17.91 0.48
C PRO A 260 39.57 17.63 -0.99
N LYS A 261 40.83 17.84 -1.38
CA LYS A 261 41.39 17.28 -2.62
C LYS A 261 41.94 15.90 -2.32
N SER A 262 41.70 14.93 -3.20
CA SER A 262 42.41 13.67 -3.16
C SER A 262 43.89 13.85 -3.51
N SER A 263 44.75 13.28 -2.68
CA SER A 263 46.19 13.11 -2.96
C SER A 263 46.54 11.69 -2.57
N GLY A 264 46.80 10.83 -3.56
CA GLY A 264 47.15 9.44 -3.32
C GLY A 264 48.57 9.29 -2.75
N SER A 265 48.80 8.20 -2.03
CA SER A 265 50.13 7.73 -1.65
C SER A 265 50.10 6.21 -1.57
N ASP A 266 50.95 5.53 -2.34
CA ASP A 266 51.25 4.12 -2.15
C ASP A 266 51.80 3.88 -0.73
N GLY A 267 51.46 2.73 -0.14
CA GLY A 267 51.71 2.47 1.28
C GLY A 267 51.74 0.98 1.63
N THR A 268 52.57 0.21 0.92
CA THR A 268 52.81 -1.20 1.22
C THR A 268 53.31 -1.36 2.66
N SER A 269 52.63 -2.19 3.45
CA SER A 269 53.16 -2.69 4.71
C SER A 269 52.74 -4.15 4.93
N GLU A 270 53.72 -4.96 5.27
CA GLU A 270 53.67 -6.40 5.48
C GLU A 270 53.64 -6.66 6.99
N ILE A 271 52.61 -7.35 7.50
CA ILE A 271 52.47 -7.68 8.93
C ILE A 271 52.09 -9.17 9.05
N THR A 272 52.64 -9.80 10.09
CA THR A 272 52.77 -11.25 10.25
C THR A 272 51.50 -11.97 10.73
N LEU A 273 51.46 -13.27 10.43
CA LEU A 273 50.63 -14.26 11.12
C LEU A 273 51.31 -14.66 12.44
N ASP A 274 50.54 -14.83 13.51
CA ASP A 274 50.91 -15.50 14.76
C ASP A 274 49.67 -16.15 15.41
N ASP A 275 49.88 -17.12 16.31
CA ASP A 275 48.96 -18.24 16.56
C ASP A 275 47.91 -18.12 17.71
N ASP A 276 46.98 -19.08 17.68
CA ASP A 276 46.26 -19.75 18.79
C ASP A 276 45.65 -18.90 19.94
N VAL A 277 44.32 -18.74 19.90
CA VAL A 277 43.48 -18.68 21.11
C VAL A 277 42.21 -19.53 20.94
N LYS A 278 42.10 -20.63 21.70
CA LYS A 278 40.83 -21.37 21.89
C LYS A 278 39.98 -20.70 22.97
N GLY A 279 38.69 -20.52 22.69
CA GLY A 279 37.68 -20.13 23.67
C GLY A 279 36.27 -20.52 23.22
N GLU A 280 35.50 -21.19 24.08
CA GLU A 280 34.16 -21.69 23.76
C GLU A 280 33.04 -20.77 24.26
N LEU A 281 32.16 -20.35 23.34
CA LEU A 281 30.72 -20.08 23.56
C LEU A 281 30.34 -18.87 24.48
N PRO A 282 29.08 -18.36 24.46
CA PRO A 282 27.87 -18.93 23.85
C PRO A 282 27.00 -18.04 22.92
N MET A 283 26.22 -18.75 22.10
CA MET A 283 24.88 -18.46 21.54
C MET A 283 24.37 -17.00 21.32
N GLN A 284 24.01 -16.78 20.05
CA GLN A 284 22.79 -16.09 19.57
C GLN A 284 22.63 -14.57 19.81
N LYS A 285 23.00 -13.81 18.77
CA LYS A 285 22.15 -12.72 18.24
C LYS A 285 21.99 -12.90 16.73
N THR A 286 20.75 -12.80 16.24
CA THR A 286 20.44 -12.81 14.80
C THR A 286 20.70 -11.44 14.21
N HIS A 287 21.69 -11.34 13.31
CA HIS A 287 21.84 -10.18 12.43
C HIS A 287 20.85 -10.29 11.26
N PRO A 288 20.25 -9.18 10.80
CA PRO A 288 19.53 -9.18 9.52
C PRO A 288 20.50 -9.39 8.35
N ILE A 289 19.95 -9.87 7.25
CA ILE A 289 20.66 -10.19 6.00
C ILE A 289 21.44 -8.97 5.49
N GLY A 290 22.71 -9.17 5.15
CA GLY A 290 23.50 -8.22 4.37
C GLY A 290 23.38 -8.53 2.88
N GLU A 291 22.96 -7.54 2.10
CA GLU A 291 23.24 -7.48 0.67
C GLU A 291 24.46 -6.56 0.49
N GLU A 292 25.63 -7.12 0.18
CA GLU A 292 26.85 -6.34 -0.10
C GLU A 292 26.82 -5.73 -1.51
N GLY A 293 25.81 -4.90 -1.76
CA GLY A 293 25.70 -4.04 -2.94
C GLY A 293 26.40 -2.71 -2.68
N GLY A 294 27.70 -2.64 -2.97
CA GLY A 294 28.52 -1.43 -2.81
C GLY A 294 28.12 -0.28 -3.73
N HIS A 295 27.04 0.42 -3.39
CA HIS A 295 26.71 1.73 -3.94
C HIS A 295 27.16 2.80 -2.95
N ASP A 296 28.13 3.64 -3.34
CA ASP A 296 28.59 4.80 -2.57
C ASP A 296 27.57 5.96 -2.62
N SER A 297 26.30 5.69 -2.30
CA SER A 297 25.31 6.73 -2.04
C SER A 297 25.62 7.37 -0.69
N GLU A 298 26.18 8.57 -0.69
CA GLU A 298 26.54 9.38 0.51
C GLU A 298 25.31 9.81 1.37
N ASP A 299 24.13 9.27 1.10
CA ASP A 299 22.91 9.51 1.88
C ASP A 299 23.04 8.96 3.31
N PRO A 300 22.74 9.75 4.36
CA PRO A 300 22.75 9.29 5.73
C PRO A 300 21.79 8.09 5.97
N PRO A 301 22.04 7.24 6.98
CA PRO A 301 21.16 6.13 7.35
C PRO A 301 19.86 6.63 8.03
N TRP A 302 18.96 7.20 7.22
CA TRP A 302 17.71 7.81 7.65
C TRP A 302 16.79 6.82 8.39
N ARG A 303 16.37 7.17 9.61
CA ARG A 303 15.37 6.40 10.35
C ARG A 303 13.97 6.63 9.75
N ILE A 304 13.37 5.57 9.22
CA ILE A 304 12.03 5.59 8.60
C ILE A 304 10.89 5.15 9.53
N THR A 305 11.15 4.93 10.83
CA THR A 305 10.13 4.50 11.82
C THR A 305 10.25 5.22 13.16
N ASN A 306 9.22 5.10 14.01
CA ASN A 306 9.24 5.49 15.44
C ASN A 306 9.44 6.98 15.77
N HIS A 307 9.09 7.90 14.87
CA HIS A 307 9.04 9.34 15.19
C HIS A 307 7.70 10.02 14.88
N LYS A 308 7.27 10.86 15.84
CA LYS A 308 6.00 11.63 15.86
C LYS A 308 5.70 12.49 14.63
N TYR A 309 6.72 12.80 13.80
CA TYR A 309 6.60 13.66 12.62
C TYR A 309 6.75 12.94 11.27
N LEU A 310 7.14 11.65 11.26
CA LEU A 310 7.16 10.87 10.01
C LEU A 310 5.77 10.84 9.37
N HIS A 311 5.75 10.87 8.04
CA HIS A 311 4.57 10.93 7.18
C HIS A 311 3.65 12.15 7.41
N ARG A 312 4.07 13.15 8.20
CA ARG A 312 3.35 14.44 8.27
C ARG A 312 3.68 15.30 7.06
N GLN A 313 2.69 16.07 6.64
CA GLN A 313 2.86 17.11 5.63
C GLN A 313 3.26 18.45 6.26
N ILE A 314 4.20 19.13 5.61
CA ILE A 314 4.61 20.50 5.90
C ILE A 314 4.32 21.42 4.72
N ARG A 315 4.20 22.72 4.98
CA ARG A 315 4.12 23.79 3.98
C ARG A 315 5.39 24.61 4.04
N TYR A 316 6.39 24.24 3.24
CA TYR A 316 7.73 24.86 3.27
C TYR A 316 7.76 26.15 2.43
N PRO A 317 8.20 27.30 3.00
CA PRO A 317 8.32 28.55 2.25
C PRO A 317 9.64 28.61 1.46
N GLN A 318 9.57 28.86 0.15
CA GLN A 318 10.75 29.08 -0.69
C GLN A 318 10.70 30.47 -1.32
N GLN A 319 11.80 31.23 -1.19
CA GLN A 319 11.97 32.51 -1.87
C GLN A 319 12.47 32.28 -3.29
N LEU A 320 11.79 32.89 -4.27
CA LEU A 320 12.22 32.95 -5.66
C LEU A 320 13.23 34.10 -5.86
N ALA A 321 13.99 34.04 -6.96
CA ALA A 321 14.87 35.14 -7.37
C ALA A 321 14.12 36.47 -7.65
N THR A 322 12.79 36.44 -7.79
CA THR A 322 11.91 37.61 -7.88
C THR A 322 11.63 38.28 -6.53
N GLY A 323 12.04 37.66 -5.41
CA GLY A 323 11.65 38.07 -4.05
C GLY A 323 10.28 37.56 -3.60
N GLU A 324 9.53 36.89 -4.48
CA GLU A 324 8.26 36.24 -4.13
C GLU A 324 8.49 35.01 -3.26
N THR A 325 7.65 34.79 -2.24
CA THR A 325 7.69 33.59 -1.40
C THR A 325 6.57 32.64 -1.80
N ILE A 326 6.93 31.55 -2.46
CA ILE A 326 6.01 30.44 -2.77
C ILE A 326 6.03 29.39 -1.66
N TYR A 327 5.09 28.44 -1.70
CA TYR A 327 5.01 27.36 -0.71
C TYR A 327 4.88 25.99 -1.39
N GLN A 328 5.74 25.03 -1.02
CA GLN A 328 5.65 23.64 -1.47
C GLN A 328 5.17 22.72 -0.35
N ILE A 329 4.42 21.68 -0.71
CA ILE A 329 3.93 20.67 0.23
C ILE A 329 4.91 19.50 0.25
N GLY A 330 5.55 19.30 1.40
CA GLY A 330 6.54 18.24 1.61
C GLY A 330 6.08 17.22 2.63
N THR A 331 6.51 15.97 2.49
CA THR A 331 6.24 14.90 3.45
C THR A 331 7.54 14.47 4.14
N VAL A 332 7.53 14.37 5.47
CA VAL A 332 8.68 13.87 6.23
C VAL A 332 8.81 12.36 6.01
N VAL A 333 9.90 11.91 5.40
CA VAL A 333 10.11 10.49 5.08
C VAL A 333 11.18 9.82 5.96
N GLY A 334 12.12 10.59 6.49
CA GLY A 334 13.23 10.08 7.31
C GLY A 334 13.70 11.09 8.36
N TYR A 335 14.52 10.63 9.32
CA TYR A 335 15.18 11.51 10.27
C TYR A 335 16.48 10.92 10.84
N ILE A 336 17.36 11.79 11.34
CA ILE A 336 18.49 11.45 12.22
C ILE A 336 18.10 11.90 13.63
N ALA A 337 18.24 11.02 14.62
CA ALA A 337 17.92 11.36 16.02
C ALA A 337 19.07 12.14 16.68
N LYS A 338 18.74 13.04 17.61
CA LYS A 338 19.71 13.74 18.47
C LYS A 338 20.67 12.82 19.26
N THR A 339 20.30 11.55 19.42
CA THR A 339 21.07 10.52 20.11
C THR A 339 21.94 9.68 19.17
N ASP A 340 21.76 9.81 17.86
CA ASP A 340 22.50 9.03 16.88
C ASP A 340 23.94 9.53 16.76
N LYS A 341 24.83 8.62 16.38
CA LYS A 341 26.27 8.85 16.25
C LYS A 341 26.79 8.20 14.97
N ASP A 342 27.84 8.78 14.41
CA ASP A 342 28.62 8.17 13.34
C ASP A 342 29.55 7.05 13.88
N SER A 343 30.35 6.48 12.98
CA SER A 343 31.36 5.44 13.29
C SER A 343 32.50 5.91 14.18
N GLU A 344 32.79 7.22 14.21
CA GLU A 344 33.79 7.84 15.11
C GLU A 344 33.21 8.16 16.50
N GLY A 345 31.88 8.13 16.64
CA GLY A 345 31.16 8.48 17.85
C GLY A 345 30.80 9.96 17.97
N ASN A 346 30.99 10.78 16.94
CA ASN A 346 30.46 12.14 16.88
C ASN A 346 28.92 12.12 16.77
N PRO A 347 28.21 13.20 17.13
CA PRO A 347 26.76 13.27 16.95
C PRO A 347 26.38 13.29 15.45
N GLY A 348 25.42 12.47 15.04
CA GLY A 348 25.01 12.34 13.63
C GLY A 348 24.44 13.63 13.00
N PHE A 349 24.03 14.60 13.82
CA PHE A 349 23.81 15.98 13.38
C PHE A 349 24.05 16.98 14.53
N ILE A 350 24.67 18.11 14.22
CA ILE A 350 24.92 19.23 15.13
C ILE A 350 24.24 20.48 14.57
N SER A 351 23.32 21.05 15.34
CA SER A 351 22.54 22.24 14.98
C SER A 351 23.43 23.47 14.79
N GLU A 352 23.28 24.17 13.66
CA GLU A 352 24.04 25.40 13.39
C GLU A 352 23.69 26.53 14.37
N ILE A 353 22.42 26.64 14.75
CA ILE A 353 21.93 27.70 15.66
C ILE A 353 22.37 27.43 17.11
N THR A 354 22.43 26.17 17.54
CA THR A 354 22.66 25.83 18.96
C THR A 354 24.03 25.21 19.26
N GLY A 355 24.84 24.92 18.24
CA GLY A 355 26.16 24.27 18.39
C GLY A 355 26.10 22.94 19.14
N SER A 356 24.95 22.28 19.13
CA SER A 356 24.60 21.15 19.99
C SER A 356 24.01 20.01 19.17
N PRO A 357 24.13 18.74 19.61
CA PRO A 357 23.45 17.61 18.98
C PRO A 357 21.96 17.89 18.79
N ALA A 358 21.42 17.61 17.61
CA ALA A 358 20.01 17.90 17.28
C ALA A 358 19.42 16.81 16.37
N ALA A 359 18.11 16.88 16.14
CA ALA A 359 17.43 15.97 15.21
C ALA A 359 17.19 16.68 13.87
N LEU A 360 17.56 16.01 12.78
CA LEU A 360 17.43 16.47 11.39
C LEU A 360 16.37 15.63 10.68
N PHE A 361 15.53 16.24 9.87
CA PHE A 361 14.37 15.59 9.24
C PHE A 361 14.44 15.71 7.72
N HIS A 362 14.49 14.57 7.03
CA HIS A 362 14.46 14.52 5.57
C HIS A 362 13.02 14.67 5.08
N VAL A 363 12.77 15.72 4.31
CA VAL A 363 11.48 16.02 3.70
C VAL A 363 11.59 15.87 2.19
N VAL A 364 10.69 15.10 1.59
CA VAL A 364 10.56 14.98 0.13
C VAL A 364 9.33 15.76 -0.33
N PHE A 365 9.47 16.57 -1.38
CA PHE A 365 8.37 17.36 -1.95
C PHE A 365 7.67 16.61 -3.08
N GLY A 366 6.34 16.55 -3.00
CA GLY A 366 5.54 16.00 -4.09
C GLY A 366 5.52 16.93 -5.30
N ALA A 367 5.13 16.41 -6.46
CA ALA A 367 4.87 17.21 -7.67
C ALA A 367 3.54 18.01 -7.61
N GLU A 368 3.09 18.34 -6.38
CA GLU A 368 1.83 19.01 -6.07
C GLU A 368 2.13 20.36 -5.41
N TYR A 369 1.79 21.44 -6.12
CA TYR A 369 2.01 22.81 -5.71
C TYR A 369 0.66 23.53 -5.59
N GLU A 370 0.41 24.21 -4.47
CA GLU A 370 -0.74 25.10 -4.32
C GLU A 370 -0.39 26.52 -4.80
N PRO A 371 -0.85 26.97 -5.98
CA PRO A 371 -0.68 28.36 -6.40
C PRO A 371 -1.44 29.28 -5.46
N THR A 372 -0.70 30.04 -4.65
CA THR A 372 -1.28 30.99 -3.70
C THR A 372 -1.77 32.22 -4.45
N THR A 373 -3.04 32.20 -4.87
CA THR A 373 -3.80 33.23 -5.62
C THR A 373 -3.20 33.65 -6.97
N GLY A 374 -3.80 33.25 -8.10
CA GLY A 374 -3.38 33.85 -9.39
C GLY A 374 -3.84 33.27 -10.73
N GLY A 375 -4.60 32.17 -10.80
CA GLY A 375 -5.29 31.76 -12.04
C GLY A 375 -4.45 31.31 -13.25
N VAL A 376 -3.12 31.30 -13.17
CA VAL A 376 -2.25 30.72 -14.21
C VAL A 376 -2.06 29.23 -13.94
N SER A 377 -2.32 28.39 -14.95
CA SER A 377 -2.14 26.93 -14.84
C SER A 377 -0.65 26.60 -14.62
N PRO A 378 -0.26 25.96 -13.50
CA PRO A 378 1.14 25.73 -13.20
C PRO A 378 1.71 24.59 -14.06
N SER A 379 2.67 24.93 -14.91
CA SER A 379 3.68 23.94 -15.34
C SER A 379 4.27 23.29 -14.09
N LYS A 380 4.33 21.94 -14.04
CA LYS A 380 4.86 21.19 -12.89
C LYS A 380 6.37 21.45 -12.73
N VAL A 381 6.72 22.50 -12.00
CA VAL A 381 8.09 22.87 -11.63
C VAL A 381 8.24 22.69 -10.12
N THR A 382 8.57 21.47 -9.70
CA THR A 382 9.06 21.21 -8.35
C THR A 382 10.47 21.79 -8.25
N LEU A 383 10.68 22.83 -7.41
CA LEU A 383 11.97 23.52 -7.32
C LEU A 383 12.96 22.84 -6.37
N LEU A 384 12.46 22.03 -5.43
CA LEU A 384 13.25 21.23 -4.50
C LEU A 384 12.70 19.81 -4.53
N GLN A 385 13.53 18.80 -4.79
CA GLN A 385 13.10 17.40 -4.68
C GLN A 385 12.99 16.98 -3.20
N SER A 386 13.95 17.44 -2.40
CA SER A 386 13.99 17.25 -0.95
C SER A 386 14.60 18.46 -0.24
N GLN A 387 14.46 18.50 1.08
CA GLN A 387 15.10 19.46 1.99
C GLN A 387 15.23 18.82 3.37
N ASP A 388 16.41 18.94 3.97
CA ASP A 388 16.63 18.59 5.37
C ASP A 388 16.30 19.78 6.27
N LEU A 389 15.61 19.53 7.39
CA LEU A 389 15.15 20.56 8.33
C LEU A 389 15.47 20.21 9.78
N GLU A 390 15.88 21.20 10.58
CA GLU A 390 15.98 21.04 12.03
C GLU A 390 14.58 20.91 12.68
N GLU A 391 14.50 20.29 13.87
CA GLU A 391 13.20 20.08 14.54
C GLU A 391 12.40 21.38 14.78
N TYR A 392 13.07 22.53 14.95
CA TYR A 392 12.38 23.82 15.13
C TYR A 392 11.78 24.36 13.82
N GLU A 393 12.42 24.10 12.67
CA GLU A 393 12.00 24.56 11.34
C GLU A 393 10.81 23.74 10.88
N LEU A 394 10.92 22.42 11.04
CA LEU A 394 9.83 21.49 10.81
C LEU A 394 8.60 21.84 11.67
N GLN A 395 8.80 22.16 12.95
CA GLN A 395 7.70 22.55 13.85
C GLN A 395 6.97 23.82 13.44
N ASP A 396 7.63 24.77 12.77
CA ASP A 396 7.01 26.00 12.30
C ASP A 396 6.44 25.86 10.85
N CYS A 397 6.81 24.81 10.10
CA CYS A 397 6.26 24.47 8.78
C CYS A 397 5.09 23.44 8.81
N LEU A 398 4.83 22.76 9.93
CA LEU A 398 3.77 21.74 10.06
C LEU A 398 2.35 22.29 9.81
N MET A 399 1.58 21.62 8.96
CA MET A 399 0.23 22.06 8.57
C MET A 399 -0.89 21.80 9.59
N ASP A 400 -0.61 21.08 10.69
CA ASP A 400 -1.57 20.54 11.68
C ASP A 400 -2.42 21.55 12.49
N GLY A 401 -2.57 22.80 12.03
CA GLY A 401 -3.57 23.77 12.51
C GLY A 401 -3.38 24.32 13.93
N ARG A 402 -2.55 23.66 14.76
CA ARG A 402 -2.15 24.09 16.10
C ARG A 402 -1.20 25.27 16.00
N LYS A 403 -1.72 26.43 15.56
CA LYS A 403 -1.09 27.74 15.70
C LYS A 403 -0.55 27.85 17.11
N ARG A 404 0.76 27.68 17.28
CA ARG A 404 1.44 27.95 18.55
C ARG A 404 1.00 29.38 18.88
N LYS A 405 0.18 29.58 19.92
CA LYS A 405 -0.11 30.92 20.44
C LYS A 405 1.26 31.48 20.76
N LYS A 406 1.82 32.32 19.87
CA LYS A 406 3.21 32.75 19.98
C LYS A 406 3.31 33.35 21.36
N GLN A 407 4.01 32.66 22.26
CA GLN A 407 4.37 33.22 23.54
C GLN A 407 5.39 34.28 23.18
N GLN A 408 4.87 35.45 22.81
CA GLN A 408 5.59 36.70 22.86
C GLN A 408 6.09 36.76 24.29
N ARG A 409 7.33 36.30 24.49
CA ARG A 409 8.12 36.57 25.67
C ARG A 409 8.35 38.08 25.61
N LYS A 410 7.31 38.85 25.97
CA LYS A 410 7.33 40.30 26.05
C LYS A 410 8.65 40.60 26.75
N PRO A 411 9.59 41.31 26.10
CA PRO A 411 10.94 41.46 26.64
C PRO A 411 10.76 41.92 28.08
N LYS A 412 11.29 41.14 29.03
CA LYS A 412 11.12 41.43 30.46
C LYS A 412 11.59 42.86 30.63
N LYS A 413 10.64 43.81 30.81
CA LYS A 413 10.99 45.19 31.13
C LYS A 413 11.79 45.07 32.42
N GLU A 414 13.10 45.28 32.32
CA GLU A 414 13.92 45.41 33.51
C GLU A 414 13.30 46.54 34.30
N LYS A 415 12.75 46.20 35.48
CA LYS A 415 12.38 47.23 36.43
C LYS A 415 13.70 47.94 36.75
N PRO A 416 13.83 49.25 36.47
CA PRO A 416 15.08 49.95 36.77
C PRO A 416 15.41 49.69 38.23
N LYS A 417 16.63 49.20 38.50
CA LYS A 417 17.10 48.99 39.87
C LYS A 417 16.99 50.34 40.57
N LYS A 418 16.05 50.47 41.51
CA LYS A 418 16.07 51.60 42.45
C LYS A 418 17.39 51.49 43.21
N GLU A 419 18.33 52.37 42.92
CA GLU A 419 19.48 52.57 43.79
C GLU A 419 18.94 52.88 45.19
N LYS A 420 19.44 52.14 46.19
CA LYS A 420 19.25 52.54 47.58
C LYS A 420 20.18 53.73 47.81
N PRO A 421 19.68 54.89 48.28
CA PRO A 421 20.58 55.99 48.64
C PRO A 421 21.58 55.47 49.68
N LYS A 422 22.86 55.76 49.47
CA LYS A 422 23.89 55.49 50.47
C LYS A 422 23.51 56.25 51.74
N LYS A 423 23.33 55.54 52.85
CA LYS A 423 23.40 56.19 54.16
C LYS A 423 24.86 56.48 54.44
N GLU A 424 25.25 57.73 54.27
CA GLU A 424 26.41 58.26 54.98
C GLU A 424 26.15 58.10 56.49
N LYS A 425 27.19 57.72 57.23
CA LYS A 425 27.19 57.78 58.69
C LYS A 425 27.89 59.07 59.11
N PRO A 426 27.42 59.73 60.18
CA PRO A 426 28.24 60.71 60.90
C PRO A 426 29.44 60.02 61.59
#